data_AF-A0A1E3H1I5-F1
#
_entry.id   AF-A0A1E3H1I5-F1
#
_cell.length_a   1.000
_cell.length_b   1.000
_cell.length_c   1.000
_cell.angle_alpha   90.00
_cell.angle_beta   90.00
_cell.angle_gamma   90.00
#
_symmetry.space_group_name_H-M   'P 1'
#
loop_
_entity.id
_entity.type
_entity.pdbx_description
1 polymer ?
#
loop_
_entity_poly.entity_id
_entity_poly.type
_entity_poly.pdbx_seq_one_letter_code
_entity_poly.pdbx_strand_id
1 'polypeptide(L)'
;MIDWLGILPFIVFAVMFLIAPTVFLIVGAFKTPEGDFTFANIAGLFTPKILSAYWISIKVSLASSIGGAIIGFALAWAVVLGGVPSWIRSGIMTFSGVASNFAGVPLAFAFLATLGRAGLVTVLLRDLFGFNLYATGFNLLSFLGLTITYMFFQIPLMVLILRRRWKA
;
A
#
# COMPACT_ATOMS: atom_id res chain seq x y z
N MET A 1 37.77 14.65 5.15
CA MET A 1 38.05 13.86 3.92
C MET A 1 37.84 12.36 4.13
N ILE A 2 37.99 11.83 5.35
CA ILE A 2 37.64 10.43 5.71
C ILE A 2 36.12 10.19 5.76
N ASP A 3 35.32 11.24 5.87
CA ASP A 3 33.85 11.18 5.98
C ASP A 3 33.17 10.53 4.75
N TRP A 4 33.77 10.69 3.57
CA TRP A 4 33.27 10.08 2.32
C TRP A 4 33.54 8.58 2.24
N LEU A 5 34.57 8.07 2.95
CA LEU A 5 34.90 6.65 2.98
C LEU A 5 33.85 5.85 3.76
N GLY A 6 33.21 6.46 4.77
CA GLY A 6 32.16 5.82 5.57
C GLY A 6 30.84 5.63 4.82
N ILE A 7 30.53 6.48 3.84
CA ILE A 7 29.31 6.40 3.03
C ILE A 7 29.52 5.54 1.77
N LEU A 8 30.79 5.25 1.42
CA LEU A 8 31.16 4.51 0.22
C LEU A 8 30.45 3.14 0.08
N PRO A 9 30.31 2.31 1.14
CA PRO A 9 29.55 1.06 1.04
C PRO A 9 28.07 1.28 0.70
N PHE A 10 27.43 2.33 1.23
CA PHE A 10 26.05 2.68 0.92
C PHE A 10 25.90 3.14 -0.53
N ILE A 11 26.84 3.95 -1.04
CA ILE A 11 26.83 4.41 -2.44
C ILE A 11 26.98 3.23 -3.39
N VAL A 12 27.96 2.35 -3.15
CA VAL A 12 28.17 1.16 -3.98
C VAL A 12 26.91 0.29 -3.99
N PHE A 13 26.30 0.05 -2.83
CA PHE A 13 25.06 -0.70 -2.72
C PHE A 13 23.90 -0.03 -3.49
N ALA A 14 23.68 1.28 -3.29
CA ALA A 14 22.64 2.02 -3.98
C ALA A 14 22.85 2.01 -5.51
N VAL A 15 24.09 2.16 -5.97
CA VAL A 15 24.38 2.10 -7.41
C VAL A 15 24.09 0.71 -7.96
N MET A 16 24.54 -0.35 -7.30
CA MET A 16 24.36 -1.73 -7.80
C MET A 16 22.91 -2.22 -7.73
N PHE A 17 22.17 -1.90 -6.67
CA PHE A 17 20.86 -2.50 -6.41
C PHE A 17 19.66 -1.57 -6.62
N LEU A 18 19.88 -0.26 -6.77
CA LEU A 18 18.82 0.70 -7.07
C LEU A 18 19.05 1.35 -8.44
N ILE A 19 20.20 1.99 -8.65
CA ILE A 19 20.43 2.81 -9.86
C ILE A 19 20.63 1.94 -11.09
N ALA A 20 21.52 0.94 -11.02
CA ALA A 20 21.82 0.05 -12.14
C ALA A 20 20.56 -0.68 -12.68
N PRO A 21 19.71 -1.33 -11.87
CA PRO A 21 18.48 -1.96 -12.38
C PRO A 21 17.48 -0.92 -12.91
N THR A 22 17.40 0.27 -12.33
CA THR A 22 16.53 1.34 -12.84
C THR A 22 16.97 1.80 -14.22
N VAL A 23 18.27 2.05 -14.42
CA VAL A 23 18.82 2.42 -15.74
C VAL A 23 18.62 1.29 -16.74
N PHE A 24 18.82 0.03 -16.33
CA PHE A 24 18.59 -1.13 -17.18
C PHE A 24 17.13 -1.20 -17.66
N LEU A 25 16.16 -0.96 -16.77
CA LEU A 25 14.73 -0.90 -17.14
C LEU A 25 14.42 0.26 -18.08
N ILE A 26 14.97 1.45 -17.83
CA ILE A 26 14.76 2.63 -18.69
C ILE A 26 15.31 2.38 -20.08
N VAL A 27 16.55 1.88 -20.19
CA VAL A 27 17.17 1.56 -21.49
C VAL A 27 16.43 0.42 -22.16
N GLY A 28 16.03 -0.60 -21.41
CA GLY A 28 15.24 -1.73 -21.90
C GLY A 28 13.88 -1.32 -22.45
N ALA A 29 13.25 -0.27 -21.90
CA ALA A 29 12.00 0.28 -22.43
C ALA A 29 12.13 0.79 -23.86
N PHE A 30 13.33 1.18 -24.30
CA PHE A 30 13.60 1.63 -25.68
C PHE A 30 14.31 0.58 -26.53
N LYS A 31 14.38 -0.69 -26.10
CA LYS A 31 15.02 -1.77 -26.85
C LYS A 31 14.03 -2.88 -27.21
N THR A 32 14.21 -3.50 -28.37
CA THR A 32 13.54 -4.76 -28.72
C THR A 32 14.24 -5.95 -28.06
N PRO A 33 13.62 -7.15 -28.01
CA PRO A 33 14.30 -8.37 -27.56
C PRO A 33 15.59 -8.66 -28.34
N GLU A 34 15.68 -8.21 -29.59
CA GLU A 34 16.83 -8.35 -30.48
C GLU A 34 17.91 -7.27 -30.23
N GLY A 35 17.62 -6.22 -29.45
CA GLY A 35 18.56 -5.16 -29.06
C GLY A 35 18.44 -3.86 -29.86
N ASP A 36 17.53 -3.78 -30.83
CA ASP A 36 17.31 -2.59 -31.65
C ASP A 36 16.55 -1.51 -30.90
N PHE A 37 16.78 -0.25 -31.26
CA PHE A 37 16.09 0.87 -30.63
C PHE A 37 14.63 0.95 -31.10
N THR A 38 13.67 1.06 -30.18
CA THR A 38 12.23 1.09 -30.48
C THR A 38 11.45 2.04 -29.58
N PHE A 39 10.41 2.65 -30.14
CA PHE A 39 9.37 3.37 -29.39
C PHE A 39 8.09 2.55 -29.23
N ALA A 40 8.05 1.33 -29.75
CA ALA A 40 6.85 0.48 -29.72
C ALA A 40 6.39 0.14 -28.30
N ASN A 41 7.33 -0.06 -27.35
CA ASN A 41 7.00 -0.32 -25.96
C ASN A 41 6.26 0.86 -25.31
N ILE A 42 6.68 2.09 -25.62
CA ILE A 42 6.04 3.31 -25.14
C ILE A 42 4.66 3.48 -25.78
N ALA A 43 4.57 3.26 -27.10
CA ALA A 43 3.27 3.26 -27.79
C ALA A 43 2.31 2.19 -27.23
N GLY A 44 2.84 1.04 -26.81
CA GLY A 44 2.09 -0.04 -26.17
C GLY A 44 1.42 0.35 -24.85
N LEU A 45 1.94 1.37 -24.15
CA LEU A 45 1.33 1.90 -22.92
C LEU A 45 -0.03 2.57 -23.17
N PHE A 46 -0.29 3.05 -24.39
CA PHE A 46 -1.54 3.73 -24.76
C PHE A 46 -2.66 2.74 -25.14
N THR A 47 -2.49 1.45 -24.84
CA THR A 47 -3.58 0.48 -25.02
C THR A 47 -4.71 0.74 -24.02
N PRO A 48 -5.99 0.56 -24.41
CA PRO A 48 -7.14 0.82 -23.54
C PRO A 48 -7.08 0.09 -22.19
N LYS A 49 -6.52 -1.12 -22.19
CA LYS A 49 -6.36 -1.94 -20.97
C LYS A 49 -5.38 -1.30 -19.98
N ILE A 50 -4.22 -0.82 -20.47
CA ILE A 50 -3.19 -0.22 -19.63
C ILE A 50 -3.67 1.13 -19.10
N LEU A 51 -4.26 1.97 -19.96
CA LEU A 51 -4.85 3.24 -19.56
C LEU A 51 -5.96 3.07 -18.50
N SER A 52 -6.83 2.07 -18.67
CA SER A 52 -7.86 1.74 -17.67
C SER A 52 -7.24 1.35 -16.33
N ALA A 53 -6.18 0.52 -16.34
CA ALA A 53 -5.46 0.15 -15.12
C ALA A 53 -4.84 1.38 -14.43
N TYR A 54 -4.18 2.28 -15.18
CA TYR A 54 -3.66 3.53 -14.64
C TYR A 54 -4.75 4.38 -13.98
N TRP A 55 -5.92 4.49 -14.62
CA TRP A 55 -7.02 5.28 -14.08
C TRP A 55 -7.58 4.66 -12.79
N ILE A 56 -7.67 3.33 -12.72
CA ILE A 56 -8.04 2.63 -11.48
C ILE A 56 -7.00 2.91 -10.40
N SER A 57 -5.70 2.81 -10.69
CA SER A 57 -4.63 3.10 -9.74
C SER A 57 -4.69 4.53 -9.21
N ILE A 58 -4.94 5.52 -10.07
CA ILE A 58 -5.11 6.93 -9.67
C ILE A 58 -6.31 7.08 -8.73
N LYS A 59 -7.47 6.55 -9.12
CA LYS A 59 -8.67 6.62 -8.29
C LYS A 59 -8.48 5.95 -6.93
N VAL A 60 -7.88 4.76 -6.91
CA VAL A 60 -7.61 4.01 -5.67
C VAL A 60 -6.62 4.79 -4.81
N SER A 61 -5.57 5.37 -5.39
CA SER A 61 -4.59 6.18 -4.65
C SER A 61 -5.23 7.42 -4.03
N LEU A 62 -6.09 8.13 -4.77
CA LEU A 62 -6.79 9.31 -4.28
C LEU A 62 -7.80 8.94 -3.17
N ALA A 63 -8.65 7.94 -3.41
CA ALA A 63 -9.66 7.53 -2.45
C ALA A 63 -9.03 6.97 -1.16
N SER A 64 -8.01 6.11 -1.30
CA SER A 64 -7.31 5.53 -0.15
C SER A 64 -6.55 6.60 0.62
N SER A 65 -5.80 7.49 -0.04
CA SER A 65 -5.05 8.55 0.66
C SER A 65 -5.96 9.51 1.42
N ILE A 66 -7.07 9.93 0.84
CA ILE A 66 -8.06 10.79 1.52
C ILE A 66 -8.71 10.03 2.68
N GLY A 67 -9.23 8.82 2.44
CA GLY A 67 -9.89 8.03 3.48
C GLY A 67 -8.95 7.65 4.63
N GLY A 68 -7.73 7.20 4.29
CA GLY A 68 -6.68 6.87 5.22
C GLY A 68 -6.17 8.09 5.99
N ALA A 69 -6.07 9.26 5.36
CA ALA A 69 -5.74 10.51 6.04
C ALA A 69 -6.83 10.92 7.03
N ILE A 70 -8.11 10.93 6.62
CA ILE A 70 -9.23 11.32 7.49
C ILE A 70 -9.36 10.37 8.67
N ILE A 71 -9.43 9.06 8.42
CA ILE A 71 -9.60 8.06 9.47
C ILE A 71 -8.36 7.96 10.35
N GLY A 72 -7.17 7.95 9.75
CA GLY A 72 -5.90 7.93 10.48
C GLY A 72 -5.70 9.18 11.34
N PHE A 73 -6.10 10.36 10.83
CA PHE A 73 -6.09 11.60 11.60
C PHE A 73 -7.06 11.56 12.76
N ALA A 74 -8.32 11.16 12.53
CA ALA A 74 -9.33 11.04 13.59
C ALA A 74 -8.88 10.06 14.69
N LEU A 75 -8.30 8.92 14.30
CA LEU A 75 -7.80 7.93 15.24
C LEU A 75 -6.58 8.44 16.01
N ALA A 76 -5.63 9.09 15.34
CA ALA A 76 -4.48 9.71 15.99
C ALA A 76 -4.91 10.80 16.98
N TRP A 77 -5.87 11.64 16.59
CA TRP A 77 -6.47 12.67 17.42
C TRP A 77 -7.08 12.08 18.68
N ALA A 78 -7.95 11.07 18.54
CA ALA A 78 -8.57 10.38 19.66
C ALA A 78 -7.54 9.76 20.61
N VAL A 79 -6.45 9.21 20.08
CA VAL A 79 -5.42 8.52 20.88
C VAL A 79 -4.47 9.49 21.59
N VAL A 80 -4.19 10.65 21.00
CA VAL A 80 -3.23 11.61 21.55
C VAL A 80 -3.90 12.66 22.43
N LEU A 81 -5.05 13.21 21.99
CA LEU A 81 -5.77 14.30 22.67
C LEU A 81 -6.99 13.80 23.45
N GLY A 82 -7.56 12.65 23.08
CA GLY A 82 -8.79 12.12 23.68
C GLY A 82 -8.64 11.45 25.05
N GLY A 83 -7.49 11.57 25.72
CA GLY A 83 -7.31 11.10 27.10
C GLY A 83 -7.46 9.59 27.31
N VAL A 84 -7.30 8.77 26.26
CA VAL A 84 -7.44 7.31 26.36
C VAL A 84 -6.43 6.70 27.35
N PRO A 85 -6.83 5.64 28.07
CA PRO A 85 -5.96 4.90 28.96
C PRO A 85 -4.62 4.50 28.32
N SER A 86 -3.55 4.51 29.12
CA SER A 86 -2.18 4.23 28.65
C SER A 86 -2.01 2.88 27.96
N TRP A 87 -2.78 1.86 28.37
CA TRP A 87 -2.77 0.52 27.77
C TRP A 87 -3.37 0.51 26.36
N ILE A 88 -4.50 1.21 26.12
CA ILE A 88 -5.11 1.35 24.79
C ILE A 88 -4.18 2.11 23.86
N ARG A 89 -3.61 3.22 24.34
CA ARG A 89 -2.63 3.99 23.57
C ARG A 89 -1.42 3.13 23.19
N SER A 90 -0.90 2.34 24.12
CA SER A 90 0.24 1.46 23.85
C SER A 90 -0.13 0.35 22.86
N GLY A 91 -1.31 -0.27 23.00
CA GLY A 91 -1.83 -1.28 22.08
C GLY A 91 -1.98 -0.77 20.65
N ILE A 92 -2.62 0.39 20.46
CA ILE A 92 -2.78 1.02 19.14
C ILE A 92 -1.43 1.32 18.52
N MET A 93 -0.47 1.83 19.29
CA MET A 93 0.85 2.19 18.79
C MET A 93 1.67 0.97 18.36
N THR A 94 1.61 -0.12 19.13
CA THR A 94 2.24 -1.39 18.76
C THR A 94 1.58 -1.99 17.54
N PHE A 95 0.24 -2.00 17.49
CA PHE A 95 -0.51 -2.46 16.32
C PHE A 95 -0.15 -1.65 15.08
N SER A 96 -0.12 -0.32 15.17
CA SER A 96 0.26 0.54 14.04
C SER A 96 1.70 0.29 13.58
N GLY A 97 2.62 0.03 14.51
CA GLY A 97 3.99 -0.39 14.20
C GLY A 97 4.02 -1.66 13.36
N VAL A 98 3.34 -2.71 13.79
CA VAL A 98 3.30 -3.99 13.05
C VAL A 98 2.55 -3.84 11.72
N ALA A 99 1.37 -3.23 11.73
CA ALA A 99 0.52 -3.07 10.55
C ALA A 99 1.19 -2.25 9.45
N SER A 100 1.96 -1.21 9.80
CA SER A 100 2.71 -0.41 8.82
C SER A 100 3.84 -1.18 8.12
N ASN A 101 4.35 -2.24 8.75
CA ASN A 101 5.40 -3.10 8.19
C ASN A 101 4.84 -4.39 7.58
N PHE A 102 3.57 -4.72 7.82
CA PHE A 102 2.95 -5.96 7.37
C PHE A 102 2.47 -5.82 5.93
N ALA A 103 3.38 -5.98 4.96
CA ALA A 103 3.12 -5.77 3.55
C ALA A 103 3.43 -6.96 2.63
N GLY A 104 2.95 -6.85 1.38
CA GLY A 104 3.23 -7.80 0.32
C GLY A 104 2.33 -9.04 0.34
N VAL A 105 2.92 -10.19 0.02
CA VAL A 105 2.19 -11.46 -0.14
C VAL A 105 1.43 -11.88 1.13
N PRO A 106 2.02 -11.81 2.34
CA PRO A 106 1.31 -12.20 3.56
C PRO A 106 0.06 -11.35 3.82
N LEU A 107 0.12 -10.04 3.56
CA LEU A 107 -1.03 -9.16 3.72
C LEU A 107 -2.14 -9.50 2.72
N ALA A 108 -1.78 -9.69 1.45
CA ALA A 108 -2.73 -10.08 0.41
C ALA A 108 -3.45 -11.38 0.80
N PHE A 109 -2.70 -12.35 1.34
CA PHE A 109 -3.28 -13.59 1.84
C PHE A 109 -4.20 -13.37 3.04
N ALA A 110 -3.82 -12.53 4.00
CA ALA A 110 -4.68 -12.20 5.16
C ALA A 110 -6.02 -11.58 4.71
N PHE A 111 -6.00 -10.69 3.72
CA PHE A 111 -7.22 -10.12 3.13
C PHE A 111 -8.04 -11.15 2.34
N LEU A 112 -7.40 -12.06 1.61
CA LEU A 112 -8.10 -13.16 0.93
C LEU A 112 -8.72 -14.15 1.93
N ALA A 113 -8.02 -14.49 3.00
CA ALA A 113 -8.51 -15.38 4.04
C ALA A 113 -9.65 -14.76 4.85
N THR A 114 -9.70 -13.44 4.97
CA THR A 114 -10.75 -12.72 5.72
C THR A 114 -11.94 -12.34 4.83
N LEU A 115 -11.70 -11.64 3.72
CA LEU A 115 -12.70 -11.04 2.84
C LEU A 115 -12.75 -11.66 1.42
N GLY A 116 -12.03 -12.74 1.18
CA GLY A 116 -12.08 -13.50 -0.09
C GLY A 116 -13.42 -14.20 -0.30
N ARG A 117 -13.62 -14.80 -1.48
CA ARG A 117 -14.88 -15.52 -1.83
C ARG A 117 -15.27 -16.60 -0.82
N ALA A 118 -14.28 -17.28 -0.24
CA ALA A 118 -14.43 -18.26 0.82
C ALA A 118 -13.73 -17.81 2.11
N GLY A 119 -13.60 -16.49 2.29
CA GLY A 119 -12.97 -15.92 3.48
C GLY A 119 -13.85 -16.07 4.71
N LEU A 120 -13.23 -16.10 5.89
CA LEU A 120 -13.90 -16.32 7.17
C LEU A 120 -15.04 -15.31 7.40
N VAL A 121 -14.79 -14.02 7.17
CA VAL A 121 -15.80 -12.97 7.38
C VAL A 121 -16.92 -13.08 6.34
N THR A 122 -16.57 -13.39 5.08
CA THR A 122 -17.54 -13.56 3.99
C THR A 122 -18.50 -14.74 4.24
N VAL A 123 -17.97 -15.87 4.70
CA VAL A 123 -18.78 -17.06 5.02
C VAL A 123 -19.63 -16.79 6.26
N LEU A 124 -19.08 -16.19 7.32
CA LEU A 124 -19.85 -15.82 8.51
C LEU A 124 -21.00 -14.85 8.20
N LEU A 125 -20.77 -13.83 7.38
CA LEU A 125 -21.82 -12.90 6.93
C LEU A 125 -22.93 -13.62 6.16
N ARG A 126 -22.55 -14.58 5.31
CA ARG A 126 -23.50 -15.37 4.53
C ARG A 126 -24.32 -16.30 5.43
N ASP A 127 -23.67 -17.03 6.33
CA ASP A 127 -24.30 -18.13 7.07
C ASP A 127 -25.07 -17.62 8.30
N LEU A 128 -24.58 -16.58 8.99
CA LEU A 128 -25.24 -16.02 10.17
C LEU A 128 -26.23 -14.92 9.85
N PHE A 129 -25.91 -14.05 8.88
CA PHE A 129 -26.73 -12.87 8.56
C PHE A 129 -27.48 -12.99 7.22
N GLY A 130 -27.31 -14.10 6.48
CA GLY A 130 -27.91 -14.29 5.16
C GLY A 130 -27.37 -13.33 4.10
N PHE A 131 -26.33 -12.53 4.41
CA PHE A 131 -25.84 -11.48 3.55
C PHE A 131 -24.66 -11.97 2.71
N ASN A 132 -24.90 -12.17 1.42
CA ASN A 132 -23.84 -12.58 0.50
C ASN A 132 -23.06 -11.37 -0.01
N LEU A 133 -21.92 -11.09 0.63
CA LEU A 133 -21.03 -9.98 0.28
C LEU A 133 -20.63 -9.99 -1.21
N TYR A 134 -20.38 -11.16 -1.80
CA TYR A 134 -19.98 -11.23 -3.22
C TYR A 134 -21.15 -11.11 -4.19
N ALA A 135 -22.38 -11.39 -3.75
CA ALA A 135 -23.58 -11.19 -4.58
C ALA A 135 -23.91 -9.70 -4.79
N THR A 136 -23.41 -8.81 -3.94
CA THR A 136 -23.56 -7.34 -4.11
C THR A 136 -22.58 -6.74 -5.12
N GLY A 137 -21.72 -7.57 -5.74
CA GLY A 137 -20.67 -7.13 -6.67
C GLY A 137 -19.35 -6.75 -5.99
N PHE A 138 -19.23 -6.95 -4.67
CA PHE A 138 -17.95 -6.78 -3.98
C PHE A 138 -16.94 -7.84 -4.45
N ASN A 139 -15.72 -7.39 -4.72
CA ASN A 139 -14.59 -8.26 -5.02
C ASN A 139 -13.35 -7.60 -4.41
N LEU A 140 -12.49 -8.39 -3.78
CA LEU A 140 -11.27 -7.88 -3.15
C LEU A 140 -10.34 -7.17 -4.15
N LEU A 141 -10.38 -7.58 -5.42
CA LEU A 141 -9.62 -6.97 -6.51
C LEU A 141 -10.34 -5.77 -7.16
N SER A 142 -11.56 -5.45 -6.72
CA SER A 142 -12.27 -4.28 -7.21
C SER A 142 -11.77 -3.00 -6.53
N PHE A 143 -12.23 -1.87 -7.04
CA PHE A 143 -11.91 -0.55 -6.50
C PHE A 143 -12.05 -0.46 -4.97
N LEU A 144 -13.15 -0.96 -4.40
CA LEU A 144 -13.37 -0.91 -2.95
C LEU A 144 -12.43 -1.84 -2.19
N GLY A 145 -12.26 -3.08 -2.65
CA GLY A 145 -11.36 -4.03 -1.99
C GLY A 145 -9.91 -3.56 -1.99
N LEU A 146 -9.43 -3.04 -3.12
CA LEU A 146 -8.11 -2.42 -3.23
C LEU A 146 -8.00 -1.21 -2.30
N THR A 147 -8.98 -0.30 -2.33
CA THR A 147 -8.97 0.92 -1.48
C THR A 147 -8.86 0.58 0.00
N ILE A 148 -9.65 -0.37 0.50
CA ILE A 148 -9.60 -0.83 1.90
C ILE A 148 -8.24 -1.44 2.25
N THR A 149 -7.70 -2.25 1.33
CA THR A 149 -6.37 -2.87 1.50
C THR A 149 -5.26 -1.82 1.58
N TYR A 150 -5.32 -0.75 0.77
CA TYR A 150 -4.35 0.35 0.86
C TYR A 150 -4.53 1.18 2.13
N MET A 151 -5.78 1.42 2.56
CA MET A 151 -6.08 2.13 3.80
C MET A 151 -5.54 1.39 5.03
N PHE A 152 -5.43 0.07 5.00
CA PHE A 152 -4.80 -0.73 6.05
C PHE A 152 -3.36 -0.28 6.37
N PHE A 153 -2.61 0.21 5.37
CA PHE A 153 -1.28 0.78 5.62
C PHE A 153 -1.33 2.25 5.99
N GLN A 154 -2.16 3.02 5.28
CA GLN A 154 -2.18 4.48 5.41
C GLN A 154 -2.67 4.92 6.80
N ILE A 155 -3.64 4.22 7.38
CA ILE A 155 -4.18 4.53 8.71
C ILE A 155 -3.08 4.40 9.79
N PRO A 156 -2.41 3.23 9.95
CA PRO A 156 -1.26 3.09 10.84
C PRO A 156 -0.16 4.12 10.62
N LEU A 157 0.26 4.33 9.37
CA LEU A 157 1.33 5.28 9.05
C LEU A 157 0.97 6.71 9.50
N MET A 158 -0.28 7.13 9.28
CA MET A 158 -0.76 8.44 9.69
C MET A 158 -0.73 8.61 11.22
N VAL A 159 -1.13 7.56 11.96
CA VAL A 159 -1.10 7.55 13.43
C VAL A 159 0.33 7.67 13.95
N LEU A 160 1.27 6.94 13.35
CA LEU A 160 2.70 7.00 13.72
C LEU A 160 3.30 8.40 13.47
N ILE A 161 2.96 9.03 12.34
CA ILE A 161 3.48 10.35 11.95
C ILE A 161 2.92 11.46 12.86
N LEU A 162 1.60 11.52 13.06
CA LEU A 162 0.96 12.57 13.86
C LEU A 162 1.38 12.51 15.33
N ARG A 163 1.51 11.30 15.90
CA ARG A 163 2.00 11.16 17.27
C ARG A 163 3.37 11.79 17.45
N ARG A 164 4.30 11.59 16.51
CA ARG A 164 5.66 12.18 16.60
C ARG A 164 5.59 13.70 16.63
N ARG A 165 4.64 14.31 15.91
CA ARG A 165 4.49 15.76 15.83
C ARG A 165 3.80 16.40 17.03
N TRP A 166 2.92 15.68 17.73
CA TRP A 166 2.19 16.22 18.89
C TRP A 166 2.82 15.91 20.26
N LYS A 167 3.94 15.18 20.28
CA LYS A 167 4.78 14.97 21.47
C LYS A 167 6.06 15.81 21.46
N ALA A 168 6.29 16.61 20.42
CA ALA A 168 7.35 17.62 20.34
C ALA A 168 6.79 18.96 20.81
#